data_AF-A0A0A3XS85-F1
#
_entry.id   AF-A0A0A3XS85-F1
#
_cell.length_a   1.000
_cell.length_b   1.000
_cell.length_c   1.000
_cell.angle_alpha   90.00
_cell.angle_beta   90.00
_cell.angle_gamma   90.00
#
_symmetry.space_group_name_H-M   'P 1'
#
loop_
_entity.id
_entity.type
_entity.pdbx_description
1 polymer ?
#
loop_
_entity_poly.entity_id
_entity_poly.type
_entity_poly.pdbx_seq_one_letter_code
_entity_poly.pdbx_strand_id
1 'polypeptide(L)'
;MISESKNLNRKRIKVFGGFKAGLPFAKPQQSGLLVQGWVYQAFGNWQGTDMSLDLVIQAGPPPADDKPLDHPRNISLLCKKGQNLGEAIKTALSPAYPGCTINANVSSKLTALQDTAGIYGSLTGFAQIINSINRVLINEPDYSGVDITITGNTINVFDNSSPPSSGVKQIAFNDLIGQPTWIQAPSIAFKTMMRADLKIGGEIRMPKTLVTNSQQAMSSLINQNAAQQGAFIVTSVHHIGNYRQPDGYAWISEFNAVPKQTQSTK
;
A
#
# COMPACT_ATOMS: atom_id res chain seq x y z
N MET A 1 4.31 -23.93 23.29
CA MET A 1 4.16 -22.94 22.19
C MET A 1 3.00 -21.97 22.45
N ILE A 2 1.82 -22.45 22.83
CA ILE A 2 0.64 -21.60 23.08
C ILE A 2 0.82 -20.70 24.32
N SER A 3 1.35 -21.20 25.44
CA SER A 3 1.58 -20.41 26.68
C SER A 3 2.58 -19.26 26.47
N GLU A 4 3.66 -19.52 25.74
CA GLU A 4 4.77 -18.57 25.54
C GLU A 4 4.48 -17.54 24.43
N SER A 5 3.42 -17.71 23.64
CA SER A 5 3.06 -16.79 22.55
C SER A 5 2.92 -15.35 23.04
N LYS A 6 2.35 -15.17 24.24
CA LYS A 6 2.16 -13.85 24.88
C LYS A 6 3.48 -13.11 25.13
N ASN A 7 4.61 -13.80 25.26
CA ASN A 7 5.93 -13.16 25.45
C ASN A 7 6.39 -12.37 24.21
N LEU A 8 5.76 -12.62 23.06
CA LEU A 8 5.99 -11.88 21.82
C LEU A 8 5.22 -10.56 21.77
N ASN A 9 4.20 -10.36 22.61
CA ASN A 9 3.46 -9.10 22.67
C ASN A 9 4.42 -7.93 22.93
N ARG A 10 4.17 -6.80 22.26
CA ARG A 10 4.96 -5.57 22.33
C ARG A 10 6.39 -5.68 21.80
N LYS A 11 6.82 -6.84 21.30
CA LYS A 11 8.11 -6.97 20.62
C LYS A 11 8.03 -6.33 19.24
N ARG A 12 9.13 -5.69 18.85
CA ARG A 12 9.31 -5.18 17.48
C ARG A 12 9.48 -6.37 16.54
N ILE A 13 8.89 -6.28 15.36
CA ILE A 13 8.98 -7.31 14.34
C ILE A 13 9.31 -6.70 12.98
N LYS A 14 10.15 -7.42 12.23
CA LYS A 14 10.44 -7.18 10.83
C LYS A 14 10.35 -8.50 10.09
N VAL A 15 9.56 -8.53 9.03
CA VAL A 15 9.39 -9.71 8.17
C VAL A 15 10.02 -9.38 6.83
N PHE A 16 10.93 -10.23 6.36
CA PHE A 16 11.59 -10.10 5.08
C PHE A 16 11.15 -11.21 4.14
N GLY A 17 11.10 -10.91 2.84
CA GLY A 17 10.77 -11.89 1.82
C GLY A 17 11.24 -11.45 0.45
N GLY A 18 11.06 -12.34 -0.52
CA GLY A 18 11.61 -12.21 -1.86
C GLY A 18 12.51 -13.38 -2.25
N PHE A 19 12.52 -13.68 -3.54
CA PHE A 19 13.27 -14.79 -4.11
C PHE A 19 14.74 -14.40 -4.27
N LYS A 20 15.63 -15.15 -3.60
CA LYS A 20 17.08 -14.98 -3.66
C LYS A 20 17.71 -15.82 -4.76
N ALA A 21 18.93 -15.44 -5.17
CA ALA A 21 19.72 -16.17 -6.16
C ALA A 21 19.75 -17.67 -5.87
N GLY A 22 19.52 -18.49 -6.90
CA GLY A 22 19.35 -19.94 -6.80
C GLY A 22 17.88 -20.41 -6.83
N LEU A 23 16.91 -19.51 -6.74
CA LEU A 23 15.50 -19.82 -6.96
C LEU A 23 15.04 -19.39 -8.39
N PRO A 24 14.08 -20.10 -9.02
CA PRO A 24 13.69 -19.86 -10.42
C PRO A 24 13.20 -18.44 -10.76
N PHE A 25 12.65 -17.72 -9.77
CA PHE A 25 12.11 -16.36 -9.95
C PHE A 25 12.91 -15.29 -9.20
N ALA A 26 14.19 -15.58 -8.92
CA ALA A 26 15.04 -14.68 -8.15
C ALA A 26 15.27 -13.35 -8.85
N LYS A 27 14.77 -12.28 -8.24
CA LYS A 27 15.06 -10.90 -8.60
C LYS A 27 15.52 -10.17 -7.35
N PRO A 28 16.84 -9.97 -7.15
CA PRO A 28 17.38 -9.37 -5.92
C PRO A 28 16.73 -8.02 -5.58
N GLN A 29 16.38 -7.22 -6.58
CA GLN A 29 15.74 -5.92 -6.44
C GLN A 29 14.30 -5.99 -5.89
N GLN A 30 13.67 -7.17 -5.95
CA GLN A 30 12.33 -7.45 -5.45
C GLN A 30 12.35 -8.03 -4.03
N SER A 31 13.53 -8.29 -3.46
CA SER A 31 13.67 -8.84 -2.12
C SER A 31 13.89 -7.75 -1.07
N GLY A 32 13.28 -7.90 0.11
CA GLY A 32 13.43 -6.90 1.16
C GLY A 32 12.40 -7.02 2.28
N LEU A 33 12.21 -5.90 2.98
CA LEU A 33 11.28 -5.77 4.10
C LEU A 33 9.83 -5.81 3.59
N LEU A 34 9.06 -6.81 4.00
CA LEU A 34 7.63 -6.93 3.72
C LEU A 34 6.80 -6.15 4.74
N VAL A 35 7.00 -6.47 6.02
CA VAL A 35 6.25 -5.93 7.14
C VAL A 35 7.20 -5.42 8.21
N GLN A 36 6.91 -4.26 8.79
CA GLN A 36 7.59 -3.74 9.98
C GLN A 36 6.57 -3.13 10.93
N GLY A 37 6.73 -3.43 12.20
CA GLY A 37 5.91 -2.87 13.26
C GLY A 37 6.21 -3.52 14.60
N TRP A 38 5.17 -3.74 15.37
CA TRP A 38 5.23 -4.45 16.64
C TRP A 38 4.05 -5.40 16.78
N VAL A 39 4.22 -6.44 17.59
CA VAL A 39 3.20 -7.45 17.83
C VAL A 39 2.19 -6.90 18.83
N TYR A 40 1.01 -6.51 18.34
CA TYR A 40 -0.13 -6.10 19.16
C TYR A 40 -0.64 -7.27 20.01
N GLN A 41 -0.83 -8.41 19.35
CA GLN A 41 -1.31 -9.62 19.97
C GLN A 41 -0.69 -10.84 19.30
N ALA A 42 -0.20 -11.76 20.11
CA ALA A 42 0.24 -13.09 19.70
C ALA A 42 -0.64 -14.13 20.38
N PHE A 43 -1.10 -15.11 19.61
CA PHE A 43 -1.85 -16.24 20.13
C PHE A 43 -1.54 -17.49 19.33
N GLY A 44 -1.52 -18.64 20.00
CA GLY A 44 -1.44 -19.92 19.32
C GLY A 44 -2.84 -20.43 18.97
N ASN A 45 -2.97 -21.04 17.80
CA ASN A 45 -4.17 -21.75 17.38
C ASN A 45 -3.82 -23.20 17.03
N TRP A 46 -4.80 -24.10 17.03
CA TRP A 46 -4.58 -25.50 16.65
C TRP A 46 -5.81 -26.08 15.95
N GLN A 47 -5.54 -26.88 14.91
CA GLN A 47 -6.54 -27.71 14.25
C GLN A 47 -5.98 -29.12 14.11
N GLY A 48 -6.51 -30.05 14.91
CA GLY A 48 -5.93 -31.40 15.03
C GLY A 48 -4.51 -31.34 15.58
N THR A 49 -3.54 -31.85 14.82
CA THR A 49 -2.10 -31.82 15.16
C THR A 49 -1.36 -30.61 14.61
N ASP A 50 -1.99 -29.82 13.75
CA ASP A 50 -1.37 -28.62 13.19
C ASP A 50 -1.54 -27.45 14.16
N MET A 51 -0.41 -26.92 14.64
CA MET A 51 -0.36 -25.75 15.52
C MET A 51 0.14 -24.54 14.72
N SER A 52 -0.53 -23.40 14.86
CA SER A 52 -0.10 -22.11 14.31
C SER A 52 0.17 -21.10 15.42
N LEU A 53 1.01 -20.11 15.09
CA LEU A 53 1.20 -18.91 15.89
C LEU A 53 0.74 -17.73 15.04
N ASP A 54 -0.30 -17.06 15.50
CA ASP A 54 -0.91 -15.92 14.84
C ASP A 54 -0.41 -14.64 15.51
N LEU A 55 0.11 -13.72 14.70
CA LEU A 55 0.65 -12.44 15.14
C LEU A 55 -0.13 -11.30 14.49
N VAL A 56 -0.86 -10.55 15.31
CA VAL A 56 -1.46 -9.28 14.90
C VAL A 56 -0.39 -8.21 14.99
N ILE A 57 0.04 -7.70 13.83
CA ILE A 57 1.10 -6.70 13.74
C ILE A 57 0.48 -5.33 13.52
N GLN A 58 0.88 -4.36 14.34
CA GLN A 58 0.51 -2.96 14.16
C GLN A 58 1.71 -2.16 13.65
N ALA A 59 1.47 -1.29 12.68
CA ALA A 59 2.49 -0.40 12.12
C ALA A 59 2.93 0.67 13.14
N GLY A 60 4.14 1.20 12.96
CA GLY A 60 4.72 2.22 13.84
C GLY A 60 5.54 1.67 15.01
N PRO A 61 6.09 2.55 15.87
CA PRO A 61 6.75 2.13 17.10
C PRO A 61 5.78 1.45 18.08
N PRO A 62 6.26 0.49 18.90
CA PRO A 62 5.46 0.00 20.00
C PRO A 62 5.16 1.15 20.97
N PRO A 63 3.97 1.18 21.59
CA PRO A 63 3.60 2.14 22.62
C PRO A 63 4.67 2.27 23.70
N ALA A 64 5.18 3.49 23.92
CA ALA A 64 5.66 3.86 25.25
C ALA A 64 4.40 3.94 26.14
N ASP A 65 4.40 3.21 27.25
CA ASP A 65 3.35 3.31 28.28
C ASP A 65 1.93 2.86 27.87
N ASP A 66 1.81 1.80 27.05
CA ASP A 66 0.53 1.12 26.72
C ASP A 66 -0.46 1.93 25.86
N LYS A 67 -0.05 3.08 25.34
CA LYS A 67 -0.90 3.90 24.46
C LYS A 67 -0.75 3.52 22.98
N PRO A 68 -1.80 3.03 22.29
CA PRO A 68 -1.75 2.66 20.86
C PRO A 68 -1.26 3.83 20.00
N LEU A 69 -0.76 3.56 18.78
CA LEU A 69 -0.23 4.62 17.92
C LEU A 69 -1.24 5.74 17.63
N ASP A 70 -2.54 5.39 17.61
CA ASP A 70 -3.68 6.28 17.41
C ASP A 70 -4.24 6.86 18.73
N HIS A 71 -3.46 6.86 19.81
CA HIS A 71 -3.87 7.54 21.03
C HIS A 71 -4.08 9.04 20.78
N PRO A 72 -4.85 9.74 21.62
CA PRO A 72 -5.11 11.15 21.44
C PRO A 72 -3.84 11.97 21.27
N ARG A 73 -3.65 12.58 20.09
CA ARG A 73 -2.40 13.23 19.65
C ARG A 73 -2.56 14.72 19.34
N ASN A 74 -3.76 15.30 19.50
CA ASN A 74 -4.07 16.71 19.23
C ASN A 74 -3.41 17.23 17.95
N ILE A 75 -3.82 16.66 16.81
CA ILE A 75 -3.31 17.08 15.50
C ILE A 75 -3.97 18.41 15.14
N SER A 76 -3.19 19.48 15.11
CA SER A 76 -3.66 20.82 14.71
C SER A 76 -3.34 21.07 13.23
N LEU A 77 -4.36 20.99 12.39
CA LEU A 77 -4.26 21.39 10.99
C LEU A 77 -4.50 22.89 10.87
N LEU A 78 -3.55 23.60 10.27
CA LEU A 78 -3.73 24.96 9.79
C LEU A 78 -3.29 25.00 8.33
N CYS A 79 -4.25 25.20 7.43
CA CYS A 79 -4.02 25.34 6.01
C CYS A 79 -4.39 26.77 5.61
N LYS A 80 -3.39 27.59 5.27
CA LYS A 80 -3.62 28.97 4.85
C LYS A 80 -4.16 29.02 3.41
N LYS A 81 -4.91 30.07 3.09
CA LYS A 81 -5.32 30.35 1.71
C LYS A 81 -4.10 30.33 0.78
N GLY A 82 -4.20 29.59 -0.32
CA GLY A 82 -3.14 29.40 -1.30
C GLY A 82 -2.09 28.34 -0.93
N GLN A 83 -2.17 27.72 0.25
CA GLN A 83 -1.28 26.63 0.66
C GLN A 83 -1.76 25.29 0.10
N ASN A 84 -0.81 24.43 -0.31
CA ASN A 84 -1.12 23.06 -0.68
C ASN A 84 -1.44 22.22 0.57
N LEU A 85 -2.49 21.40 0.48
CA LEU A 85 -2.93 20.57 1.60
C LEU A 85 -1.86 19.59 2.09
N GLY A 86 -1.03 19.04 1.20
CA GLY A 86 0.03 18.10 1.57
C GLY A 86 1.06 18.75 2.50
N GLU A 87 1.40 20.01 2.25
CA GLU A 87 2.30 20.79 3.10
C GLU A 87 1.66 21.10 4.46
N ALA A 88 0.36 21.45 4.47
CA ALA A 88 -0.39 21.70 5.69
C ALA A 88 -0.49 20.43 6.55
N ILE A 89 -0.78 19.28 5.94
CA ILE A 89 -0.81 17.97 6.63
C ILE A 89 0.57 17.63 7.18
N LYS A 90 1.64 17.82 6.40
CA LYS A 90 3.01 17.57 6.87
C LYS A 90 3.35 18.42 8.09
N THR A 91 2.96 19.70 8.07
CA THR A 91 3.15 20.63 9.19
C THR A 91 2.34 20.21 10.42
N ALA A 92 1.11 19.73 10.23
CA ALA A 92 0.24 19.28 11.31
C ALA A 92 0.73 17.98 11.98
N LEU A 93 1.26 17.04 11.19
CA LEU A 93 1.69 15.73 11.69
C LEU A 93 3.08 15.76 12.33
N SER A 94 3.96 16.67 11.91
CA SER A 94 5.35 16.75 12.41
C SER A 94 5.45 16.89 13.94
N PRO A 95 4.74 17.82 14.60
CA PRO A 95 4.76 17.93 16.05
C PRO A 95 4.00 16.80 16.75
N ALA A 96 2.96 16.24 16.12
CA ALA A 96 2.17 15.15 16.69
C ALA A 96 2.92 13.81 16.70
N TYR A 97 3.82 13.56 15.73
CA TYR A 97 4.55 12.31 15.56
C TYR A 97 6.08 12.53 15.57
N PRO A 98 6.67 12.91 16.71
CA PRO A 98 8.12 13.11 16.81
C PRO A 98 8.86 11.78 16.52
N GLY A 99 9.88 11.85 15.66
CA GLY A 99 10.67 10.68 15.24
C GLY A 99 10.09 9.89 14.06
N CYS A 100 8.94 10.32 13.52
CA CYS A 100 8.44 9.83 12.24
C CYS A 100 8.86 10.74 11.08
N THR A 101 9.23 10.15 9.95
CA THR A 101 9.39 10.87 8.69
C THR A 101 8.04 11.05 8.04
N ILE A 102 7.69 12.27 7.60
CA ILE A 102 6.41 12.53 6.93
C ILE A 102 6.66 12.87 5.47
N ASN A 103 6.16 12.00 4.59
CA ASN A 103 6.16 12.18 3.16
C ASN A 103 4.75 12.61 2.72
N ALA A 104 4.65 13.73 2.01
CA ALA A 104 3.39 14.19 1.45
C ALA A 104 3.52 14.35 -0.06
N ASN A 105 2.64 13.68 -0.80
CA ASN A 105 2.56 13.70 -2.26
C ASN A 105 1.10 13.69 -2.70
N VAL A 106 0.47 14.87 -2.66
CA VAL A 106 -0.94 15.07 -3.00
C VAL A 106 -1.06 16.04 -4.16
N SER A 107 -2.23 16.05 -4.80
CA SER A 107 -2.52 16.92 -5.94
C SER A 107 -2.16 18.38 -5.68
N SER A 108 -1.57 19.04 -6.67
CA SER A 108 -1.44 20.51 -6.68
C SER A 108 -2.81 21.20 -6.70
N LYS A 109 -3.85 20.53 -7.22
CA LYS A 109 -5.24 21.03 -7.21
C LYS A 109 -5.83 21.15 -5.81
N LEU A 110 -5.26 20.46 -4.80
CA LEU A 110 -5.67 20.58 -3.39
C LEU A 110 -5.02 21.80 -2.72
N THR A 111 -5.19 22.97 -3.34
CA THR A 111 -4.75 24.24 -2.79
C THR A 111 -5.93 24.92 -2.11
N ALA A 112 -5.77 25.32 -0.85
CA ALA A 112 -6.87 25.87 -0.06
C ALA A 112 -7.35 27.22 -0.61
N LEU A 113 -8.66 27.34 -0.84
CA LEU A 113 -9.29 28.58 -1.32
C LEU A 113 -9.47 29.63 -0.21
N GLN A 114 -9.45 29.18 1.05
CA GLN A 114 -9.61 29.97 2.26
C GLN A 114 -8.80 29.37 3.41
N ASP A 115 -8.57 30.16 4.46
CA ASP A 115 -7.96 29.66 5.67
C ASP A 115 -8.85 28.58 6.29
N THR A 116 -8.26 27.41 6.56
CA THR A 116 -8.95 26.26 7.11
C THR A 116 -8.16 25.74 8.31
N ALA A 117 -8.83 25.60 9.45
CA ALA A 117 -8.25 25.10 10.68
C ALA A 117 -9.08 23.94 11.25
N GLY A 118 -8.42 22.99 11.89
CA GLY A 118 -9.08 21.87 12.55
C GLY A 118 -8.19 21.23 13.61
N ILE A 119 -8.81 20.67 14.65
CA ILE A 119 -8.13 19.92 15.71
C ILE A 119 -8.70 18.51 15.70
N TYR A 120 -7.81 17.52 15.64
CA TYR A 120 -8.19 16.12 15.53
C TYR A 120 -7.58 15.31 16.67
N GLY A 121 -8.42 14.47 17.27
CA GLY A 121 -8.01 13.62 18.39
C GLY A 121 -7.03 12.54 17.96
N SER A 122 -7.21 11.93 16.79
CA SER A 122 -6.42 10.75 16.38
C SER A 122 -6.03 10.83 14.90
N LEU A 123 -5.02 10.05 14.49
CA LEU A 123 -4.61 9.97 13.09
C LEU A 123 -5.71 9.34 12.24
N THR A 124 -6.39 8.33 12.75
CA THR A 124 -7.50 7.69 12.03
C THR A 124 -8.64 8.67 11.79
N GLY A 125 -9.07 9.41 12.82
CA GLY A 125 -10.11 10.42 12.67
C GLY A 125 -9.67 11.55 11.74
N PHE A 126 -8.41 11.98 11.84
CA PHE A 126 -7.83 12.96 10.92
C PHE A 126 -7.83 12.47 9.47
N ALA A 127 -7.36 11.25 9.21
CA ALA A 127 -7.30 10.66 7.87
C ALA A 127 -8.68 10.50 7.24
N GLN A 128 -9.68 10.06 8.01
CA GLN A 128 -11.07 9.92 7.54
C GLN A 128 -11.67 11.25 7.11
N ILE A 129 -11.46 12.31 7.91
CA ILE A 129 -11.99 13.64 7.60
C ILE A 129 -11.26 14.24 6.39
N ILE A 130 -9.92 14.12 6.35
CA ILE A 130 -9.11 14.57 5.22
C ILE A 130 -9.53 13.86 3.93
N ASN A 131 -9.69 12.53 3.93
CA ASN A 131 -10.15 11.80 2.75
C ASN A 131 -11.52 12.31 2.28
N SER A 132 -12.46 12.46 3.21
CA SER A 132 -13.85 12.85 2.91
C SER A 132 -13.97 14.26 2.34
N ILE A 133 -13.27 15.24 2.91
CA ILE A 133 -13.33 16.64 2.45
C ILE A 133 -12.74 16.78 1.06
N ASN A 134 -11.62 16.10 0.78
CA ASN A 134 -10.88 16.29 -0.47
C ASN A 134 -11.58 15.68 -1.69
N ARG A 135 -12.37 14.63 -1.50
CA ARG A 135 -13.21 14.06 -2.56
C ARG A 135 -14.22 15.06 -3.11
N VAL A 136 -14.65 16.03 -2.30
CA VAL A 136 -15.57 17.10 -2.73
C VAL A 136 -14.81 18.19 -3.51
N LEU A 137 -13.56 18.46 -3.17
CA LEU A 137 -12.74 19.50 -3.80
C LEU A 137 -12.31 19.11 -5.23
N ILE A 138 -11.85 17.87 -5.42
CA ILE A 138 -11.58 17.31 -6.75
C ILE A 138 -12.77 16.43 -7.11
N ASN A 139 -13.82 17.06 -7.64
CA ASN A 139 -15.05 16.41 -8.07
C ASN A 139 -14.89 15.68 -9.41
N GLU A 140 -13.91 14.78 -9.49
CA GLU A 140 -13.65 13.91 -10.65
C GLU A 140 -14.00 12.45 -10.27
N PRO A 141 -14.69 11.67 -11.15
CA PRO A 141 -15.20 10.34 -10.80
C PRO A 141 -14.16 9.32 -10.36
N ASP A 142 -12.91 9.52 -10.76
CA ASP A 142 -11.77 8.65 -10.52
C ASP A 142 -10.85 9.12 -9.39
N TYR A 143 -11.15 10.23 -8.72
CA TYR A 143 -10.35 10.70 -7.59
C TYR A 143 -10.69 9.95 -6.28
N SER A 144 -9.69 9.31 -5.67
CA SER A 144 -9.88 8.48 -4.47
C SER A 144 -9.89 9.24 -3.15
N GLY A 145 -9.51 10.52 -3.16
CA GLY A 145 -9.22 11.27 -1.95
C GLY A 145 -7.77 11.09 -1.48
N VAL A 146 -7.42 11.84 -0.44
CA VAL A 146 -6.12 11.75 0.22
C VAL A 146 -6.15 10.63 1.25
N ASP A 147 -5.20 9.71 1.14
CA ASP A 147 -4.95 8.63 2.08
C ASP A 147 -3.70 8.89 2.92
N ILE A 148 -3.70 8.34 4.13
CA ILE A 148 -2.60 8.42 5.07
C ILE A 148 -2.26 7.01 5.53
N THR A 149 -1.01 6.59 5.32
CA THR A 149 -0.53 5.26 5.73
C THR A 149 0.74 5.36 6.56
N ILE A 150 0.99 4.34 7.38
CA ILE A 150 2.21 4.22 8.18
C ILE A 150 3.01 3.02 7.71
N THR A 151 4.27 3.22 7.36
CA THR A 151 5.22 2.15 7.03
C THR A 151 6.47 2.32 7.85
N GLY A 152 6.67 1.45 8.85
CA GLY A 152 7.76 1.60 9.81
C GLY A 152 7.63 2.93 10.57
N ASN A 153 8.63 3.80 10.46
CA ASN A 153 8.63 5.14 11.07
C ASN A 153 8.25 6.23 10.06
N THR A 154 7.68 5.86 8.92
CA THR A 154 7.31 6.83 7.88
C THR A 154 5.80 6.92 7.78
N ILE A 155 5.26 8.14 7.85
CA ILE A 155 3.87 8.44 7.51
C ILE A 155 3.84 8.94 6.07
N ASN A 156 3.14 8.23 5.20
CA ASN A 156 2.96 8.61 3.81
C ASN A 156 1.55 9.17 3.63
N VAL A 157 1.47 10.38 3.08
CA VAL A 157 0.25 11.09 2.73
C VAL A 157 0.23 11.20 1.21
N PHE A 158 -0.75 10.59 0.56
CA PHE A 158 -0.80 10.57 -0.90
C PHE A 158 -2.24 10.56 -1.41
N ASP A 159 -2.41 10.91 -2.68
CA ASP A 159 -3.65 10.63 -3.42
C ASP A 159 -3.30 9.91 -4.73
N ASN A 160 -4.31 9.65 -5.56
CA ASN A 160 -4.12 8.96 -6.84
C ASN A 160 -3.84 9.90 -8.03
N SER A 161 -3.50 11.17 -7.78
CA SER A 161 -3.32 12.20 -8.82
C SER A 161 -1.86 12.59 -9.10
N SER A 162 -0.96 12.33 -8.14
CA SER A 162 0.45 12.74 -8.22
C SER A 162 1.37 11.54 -8.48
N PRO A 163 2.42 11.66 -9.32
CA PRO A 163 3.40 10.59 -9.49
C PRO A 163 4.06 10.25 -8.15
N PRO A 164 4.23 8.97 -7.77
CA PRO A 164 4.84 8.61 -6.51
C PRO A 164 6.32 8.99 -6.51
N SER A 165 6.82 9.40 -5.34
CA SER A 165 8.23 9.72 -5.13
C SER A 165 9.18 8.54 -5.39
N SER A 166 8.68 7.30 -5.32
CA SER A 166 9.46 6.08 -5.59
C SER A 166 9.61 5.72 -7.07
N GLY A 167 9.01 6.51 -7.96
CA GLY A 167 8.91 6.20 -9.39
C GLY A 167 7.92 5.08 -9.70
N VAL A 168 7.60 4.94 -10.99
CA VAL A 168 6.66 3.94 -11.51
C VAL A 168 7.36 2.57 -11.62
N LYS A 169 6.76 1.53 -11.04
CA LYS A 169 7.26 0.15 -11.15
C LYS A 169 6.59 -0.58 -12.32
N GLN A 170 7.36 -0.91 -13.34
CA GLN A 170 6.86 -1.75 -14.44
C GLN A 170 6.69 -3.19 -13.94
N ILE A 171 5.48 -3.72 -14.06
CA ILE A 171 5.22 -5.14 -13.86
C ILE A 171 5.52 -5.86 -15.17
N ALA A 172 6.42 -6.84 -15.10
CA ALA A 172 6.69 -7.72 -16.23
C ALA A 172 5.57 -8.78 -16.32
N PHE A 173 5.22 -9.22 -17.52
CA PHE A 173 4.22 -10.28 -17.68
C PHE A 173 4.62 -11.56 -16.94
N ASN A 174 5.90 -11.93 -17.01
CA ASN A 174 6.43 -13.11 -16.32
C ASN A 174 6.47 -12.96 -14.78
N ASP A 175 6.16 -11.78 -14.23
CA ASP A 175 5.98 -11.61 -12.78
C ASP A 175 4.57 -11.97 -12.34
N LEU A 176 3.59 -11.99 -13.26
CA LEU A 176 2.19 -12.26 -12.96
C LEU A 176 1.95 -13.75 -12.77
N ILE A 177 1.23 -14.08 -11.70
CA ILE A 177 0.68 -15.42 -11.48
C ILE A 177 -0.79 -15.37 -11.84
N GLY A 178 -1.12 -15.94 -13.00
CA GLY A 178 -2.45 -15.85 -13.58
C GLY A 178 -2.77 -14.48 -14.17
N GLN A 179 -4.03 -14.30 -14.58
CA GLN A 179 -4.50 -13.05 -15.17
C GLN A 179 -4.99 -12.09 -14.07
N PRO A 180 -4.71 -10.77 -14.18
CA PRO A 180 -5.35 -9.78 -13.34
C PRO A 180 -6.88 -9.82 -13.49
N THR A 181 -7.60 -9.53 -12.41
CA THR A 181 -9.07 -9.54 -12.39
C THR A 181 -9.61 -8.19 -11.96
N TRP A 182 -10.81 -7.83 -12.39
CA TRP A 182 -11.52 -6.68 -11.84
C TRP A 182 -12.06 -7.02 -10.46
N ILE A 183 -11.78 -6.18 -9.46
CA ILE A 183 -12.45 -6.26 -8.15
C ILE A 183 -13.79 -5.53 -8.25
N GLN A 184 -13.74 -4.33 -8.83
CA GLN A 184 -14.84 -3.49 -9.24
C GLN A 184 -14.26 -2.57 -10.31
N ALA A 185 -14.91 -2.38 -11.46
CA ALA A 185 -14.36 -1.48 -12.47
C ALA A 185 -14.26 -0.05 -11.91
N PRO A 186 -13.11 0.66 -12.01
CA PRO A 186 -11.87 0.31 -12.74
C PRO A 186 -10.69 -0.20 -11.87
N SER A 187 -10.94 -0.76 -10.70
CA SER A 187 -9.96 -1.33 -9.78
C SER A 187 -9.64 -2.81 -10.07
N ILE A 188 -8.36 -3.17 -9.97
CA ILE A 188 -7.84 -4.51 -10.31
C ILE A 188 -7.24 -5.24 -9.11
N ALA A 189 -7.27 -6.56 -9.17
CA ALA A 189 -6.46 -7.46 -8.35
C ALA A 189 -5.44 -8.16 -9.24
N PHE A 190 -4.21 -8.33 -8.77
CA PHE A 190 -3.19 -9.13 -9.44
C PHE A 190 -2.28 -9.83 -8.43
N LYS A 191 -1.66 -10.92 -8.86
CA LYS A 191 -0.77 -11.73 -8.02
C LYS A 191 0.60 -11.83 -8.66
N THR A 192 1.64 -11.85 -7.83
CA THR A 192 3.03 -12.05 -8.27
C THR A 192 3.75 -12.98 -7.29
N MET A 193 4.92 -13.50 -7.68
CA MET A 193 5.82 -14.14 -6.72
C MET A 193 6.15 -13.16 -5.58
N MET A 194 6.33 -13.67 -4.37
CA MET A 194 6.52 -12.82 -3.19
C MET A 194 7.61 -11.77 -3.40
N ARG A 195 7.25 -10.50 -3.21
CA ARG A 195 8.14 -9.36 -3.46
C ARG A 195 7.90 -8.22 -2.47
N ALA A 196 8.96 -7.48 -2.18
CA ALA A 196 8.99 -6.41 -1.19
C ALA A 196 9.10 -5.00 -1.79
N ASP A 197 9.32 -4.86 -3.09
CA ASP A 197 9.55 -3.58 -3.76
C ASP A 197 8.26 -2.84 -4.13
N LEU A 198 7.11 -3.52 -4.09
CA LEU A 198 5.79 -2.91 -4.24
C LEU A 198 5.20 -2.57 -2.87
N LYS A 199 4.69 -1.34 -2.73
CA LYS A 199 4.17 -0.79 -1.48
C LYS A 199 2.84 -0.09 -1.73
N ILE A 200 2.03 0.01 -0.68
CA ILE A 200 0.79 0.81 -0.69
C ILE A 200 1.14 2.27 -1.03
N GLY A 201 0.36 2.88 -1.92
CA GLY A 201 0.61 4.21 -2.50
C GLY A 201 1.64 4.21 -3.63
N GLY A 202 2.28 3.08 -3.93
CA GLY A 202 3.20 2.94 -5.05
C GLY A 202 2.45 2.84 -6.38
N GLU A 203 2.98 3.50 -7.42
CA GLU A 203 2.49 3.37 -8.79
C GLU A 203 3.13 2.19 -9.49
N ILE A 204 2.28 1.39 -10.12
CA ILE A 204 2.66 0.28 -10.97
C ILE A 204 2.17 0.53 -12.38
N ARG A 205 2.86 -0.05 -13.36
CA ARG A 205 2.40 -0.11 -14.74
C ARG A 205 2.26 -1.56 -15.16
N MET A 206 1.03 -1.93 -15.54
CA MET A 206 0.73 -3.28 -15.98
C MET A 206 1.42 -3.58 -17.31
N PRO A 207 1.81 -4.84 -17.56
CA PRO A 207 2.41 -5.22 -18.84
C PRO A 207 1.41 -4.99 -19.96
N LYS A 208 1.92 -4.56 -21.12
CA LYS A 208 1.18 -4.74 -22.38
C LYS A 208 1.11 -6.24 -22.67
N THR A 209 0.06 -6.72 -23.34
CA THR A 209 -0.08 -8.14 -23.68
C THR A 209 1.22 -8.69 -24.26
N LEU A 210 1.70 -9.86 -23.79
CA LEU A 210 2.75 -10.59 -24.48
C LEU A 210 2.18 -11.06 -25.82
N VAL A 211 2.55 -10.38 -26.90
CA VAL A 211 2.45 -10.96 -28.23
C VAL A 211 3.83 -11.52 -28.56
N THR A 212 4.08 -12.78 -28.21
CA THR A 212 5.17 -13.55 -28.84
C THR A 212 4.54 -14.45 -29.89
N ASN A 213 4.51 -14.00 -31.15
CA ASN A 213 3.94 -14.77 -32.25
C ASN A 213 5.03 -15.28 -33.19
N SER A 214 4.91 -16.55 -33.59
CA SER A 214 5.43 -17.04 -34.87
C SER A 214 4.51 -16.56 -36.01
N GLN A 215 5.03 -16.46 -37.23
CA GLN A 215 4.32 -15.91 -38.41
C GLN A 215 2.97 -16.58 -38.73
N GLN A 216 2.63 -17.73 -38.13
CA GLN A 216 1.46 -18.54 -38.46
C GLN A 216 0.20 -18.22 -37.64
N ALA A 217 0.27 -17.43 -36.57
CA ALA A 217 -0.85 -17.18 -35.65
C ALA A 217 -1.69 -15.90 -35.95
N MET A 218 -1.57 -15.33 -37.16
CA MET A 218 -2.09 -14.01 -37.51
C MET A 218 -3.62 -13.87 -37.52
N SER A 219 -4.40 -14.95 -37.54
CA SER A 219 -5.87 -14.90 -37.62
C SER A 219 -6.58 -14.67 -36.27
N SER A 220 -5.88 -14.76 -35.14
CA SER A 220 -6.46 -14.55 -33.79
C SER A 220 -6.36 -13.09 -33.29
N LEU A 221 -5.88 -12.17 -34.13
CA LEU A 221 -5.35 -10.86 -33.73
C LEU A 221 -6.36 -9.74 -33.44
N ILE A 222 -7.67 -9.96 -33.64
CA ILE A 222 -8.61 -8.82 -33.63
C ILE A 222 -8.94 -8.32 -32.22
N ASN A 223 -8.74 -9.11 -31.15
CA ASN A 223 -9.16 -8.74 -29.78
C ASN A 223 -8.25 -9.27 -28.64
N GLN A 224 -6.92 -9.18 -28.74
CA GLN A 224 -6.00 -9.66 -27.67
C GLN A 224 -5.37 -8.53 -26.84
N ASN A 225 -6.15 -7.51 -26.49
CA ASN A 225 -5.73 -6.58 -25.45
C ASN A 225 -5.89 -7.28 -24.09
N ALA A 226 -4.81 -7.40 -23.31
CA ALA A 226 -4.93 -7.73 -21.90
C ALA A 226 -5.89 -6.69 -21.30
N ALA A 227 -6.98 -7.16 -20.68
CA ALA A 227 -8.09 -6.30 -20.29
C ALA A 227 -7.70 -5.23 -19.24
N GLN A 228 -6.56 -5.42 -18.57
CA GLN A 228 -6.04 -4.55 -17.52
C GLN A 228 -4.66 -4.00 -17.90
N GLN A 229 -4.63 -2.99 -18.77
CA GLN A 229 -3.44 -2.22 -19.10
C GLN A 229 -3.51 -0.83 -18.46
N GLY A 230 -2.34 -0.21 -18.22
CA GLY A 230 -2.27 1.17 -17.72
C GLY A 230 -1.46 1.31 -16.44
N ALA A 231 -1.53 2.52 -15.87
CA ALA A 231 -0.91 2.86 -14.60
C ALA A 231 -1.94 2.77 -13.47
N PHE A 232 -1.54 2.15 -12.37
CA PHE A 232 -2.38 1.92 -11.20
C PHE A 232 -1.63 2.28 -9.92
N ILE A 233 -2.36 2.65 -8.87
CA ILE A 233 -1.84 2.87 -7.52
C ILE A 233 -2.23 1.70 -6.64
N VAL A 234 -1.25 1.09 -5.97
CA VAL A 234 -1.46 -0.03 -5.06
C VAL A 234 -2.18 0.46 -3.79
N THR A 235 -3.31 -0.14 -3.46
CA THR A 235 -4.12 0.20 -2.27
C THR A 235 -4.06 -0.87 -1.19
N SER A 236 -3.80 -2.12 -1.57
CA SER A 236 -3.66 -3.24 -0.63
C SER A 236 -2.57 -4.19 -1.07
N VAL A 237 -1.90 -4.80 -0.09
CA VAL A 237 -0.88 -5.84 -0.28
C VAL A 237 -1.14 -6.96 0.71
N HIS A 238 -1.19 -8.19 0.20
CA HIS A 238 -1.28 -9.39 1.01
C HIS A 238 -0.14 -10.34 0.63
N HIS A 239 0.75 -10.64 1.58
CA HIS A 239 1.84 -11.59 1.39
C HIS A 239 1.44 -12.94 1.96
N ILE A 240 1.51 -13.99 1.14
CA ILE A 240 1.12 -15.36 1.52
C ILE A 240 2.35 -16.25 1.41
N GLY A 241 2.69 -16.94 2.49
CA GLY A 241 3.75 -17.92 2.58
C GLY A 241 3.22 -19.22 3.18
N ASN A 242 3.17 -20.29 2.39
CA ASN A 242 2.70 -21.61 2.77
C ASN A 242 3.67 -22.67 2.23
N TYR A 243 4.51 -23.20 3.12
CA TYR A 243 5.50 -24.20 2.76
C TYR A 243 4.91 -25.56 2.33
N ARG A 244 3.69 -25.89 2.80
CA ARG A 244 3.07 -27.20 2.58
C ARG A 244 2.09 -27.22 1.41
N GLN A 245 2.00 -26.12 0.65
CA GLN A 245 1.12 -26.05 -0.50
C GLN A 245 1.78 -26.75 -1.71
N PRO A 246 1.11 -27.71 -2.36
CA PRO A 246 1.68 -28.46 -3.47
C PRO A 246 1.70 -27.67 -4.80
N ASP A 247 1.08 -26.49 -4.86
CA ASP A 247 0.99 -25.66 -6.05
C ASP A 247 1.94 -24.45 -6.01
N GLY A 248 2.00 -23.70 -7.10
CA GLY A 248 2.84 -22.50 -7.23
C GLY A 248 2.35 -21.26 -6.44
N TYR A 249 1.26 -21.36 -5.68
CA TYR A 249 0.70 -20.24 -4.88
C TYR A 249 1.24 -20.20 -3.44
N ALA A 250 2.22 -21.04 -3.13
CA ALA A 250 2.88 -21.14 -1.83
C ALA A 250 3.58 -19.85 -1.37
N TRP A 251 4.13 -19.01 -2.26
CA TRP A 251 4.94 -17.85 -1.87
C TRP A 251 4.68 -16.66 -2.77
N ILE A 252 3.57 -15.98 -2.51
CA ILE A 252 3.03 -14.95 -3.40
C ILE A 252 2.79 -13.62 -2.70
N SER A 253 2.58 -12.59 -3.50
CA SER A 253 2.03 -11.31 -3.06
C SER A 253 0.83 -10.97 -3.94
N GLU A 254 -0.30 -10.74 -3.29
CA GLU A 254 -1.54 -10.30 -3.91
C GLU A 254 -1.69 -8.80 -3.69
N PHE A 255 -2.15 -8.11 -4.72
CA PHE A 255 -2.26 -6.66 -4.74
C PHE A 255 -3.63 -6.25 -5.22
N ASN A 256 -4.20 -5.25 -4.55
CA ASN A 256 -5.32 -4.49 -5.09
C ASN A 256 -4.79 -3.13 -5.54
N ALA A 257 -5.28 -2.64 -6.67
CA ALA A 257 -4.86 -1.36 -7.22
C ALA A 257 -6.00 -0.63 -7.92
N VAL A 258 -5.98 0.70 -7.84
CA VAL A 258 -6.93 1.61 -8.50
C VAL A 258 -6.24 2.33 -9.66
N PRO A 259 -6.93 2.77 -10.72
CA PRO A 259 -6.28 3.50 -11.80
C PRO A 259 -5.67 4.79 -11.29
N LYS A 260 -4.53 5.15 -11.86
CA LYS A 260 -3.99 6.49 -11.71
C LYS A 260 -4.85 7.46 -12.51
N GLN A 261 -5.33 8.52 -11.85
CA GLN A 261 -5.99 9.61 -12.55
C GLN A 261 -4.96 10.32 -13.42
N THR A 262 -5.14 10.27 -14.73
CA THR A 262 -4.42 11.18 -15.64
C THR A 262 -4.96 12.57 -15.39
N GLN A 263 -4.14 13.46 -14.80
CA GLN A 263 -4.46 14.88 -14.77
C GLN A 263 -4.74 15.31 -16.22
N SER A 264 -6.00 15.63 -16.54
CA SER A 264 -6.30 16.31 -17.78
C SER A 264 -5.60 17.66 -17.72
N THR A 265 -4.50 17.80 -18.45
CA THR A 265 -3.94 19.09 -18.82
C THR A 265 -5.03 19.86 -19.56
N LYS A 266 -5.61 20.85 -18.88
CA LYS A 266 -6.33 21.94 -19.54
C LYS A 266 -5.33 23.04 -19.86
#